data_AF-A0A1G6M9G3-F1
#
_entry.id   AF-A0A1G6M9G3-F1
#
_cell.length_a   1.000
_cell.length_b   1.000
_cell.length_c   1.000
_cell.angle_alpha   90.00
_cell.angle_beta   90.00
_cell.angle_gamma   90.00
#
_symmetry.space_group_name_H-M   'P 1'
#
loop_
_entity.id
_entity.type
_entity.pdbx_description
1 polymer ?
#
loop_
_entity_poly.entity_id
_entity_poly.type
_entity_poly.pdbx_seq_one_letter_code
_entity_poly.pdbx_strand_id
1 'polypeptide(L)'
;MRISDHPIIRERYADFGPTLAASMQPGGDGFVLVPSPIAPFPTTVVVGGTLAVNAQLVPATATLSAQTTAFLGDGGAMQVQAPVGEPPEDTVPLTITIQVGADAASAVPVRCTFDLVPAFTLTSAGGFNVAPGTTITLTSSDGTAIQAVSPPAGLTIVATGADLAVTVDAGHAVGPVTVQAVDGGNAQRQARRVITVA
;
A
#
# COMPACT_ATOMS: atom_id res chain seq x y z
N MET A 1 -12.20 30.82 -45.53
CA MET A 1 -10.83 31.04 -45.04
C MET A 1 -10.93 31.70 -43.67
N ARG A 2 -10.89 30.90 -42.60
CA ARG A 2 -10.82 31.37 -41.21
C ARG A 2 -9.54 30.77 -40.64
N ILE A 3 -8.55 31.63 -40.43
CA ILE A 3 -7.37 31.34 -39.64
C ILE A 3 -7.89 31.33 -38.20
N SER A 4 -7.89 30.15 -37.57
CA SER A 4 -8.18 30.03 -36.16
C SER A 4 -6.84 30.03 -35.45
N ASP A 5 -6.58 31.13 -34.74
CA ASP A 5 -5.46 31.27 -33.83
C ASP A 5 -5.60 30.22 -32.72
N HIS A 6 -4.79 29.17 -32.76
CA HIS A 6 -4.55 28.33 -31.60
C HIS A 6 -3.29 28.85 -30.91
N PRO A 7 -3.39 29.36 -29.66
CA PRO A 7 -2.20 29.69 -28.91
C PRO A 7 -1.38 28.42 -28.69
N ILE A 8 -0.09 28.49 -29.04
CA ILE A 8 0.90 27.50 -28.66
C ILE A 8 0.96 27.51 -27.14
N ILE A 9 0.29 26.55 -26.51
CA ILE A 9 0.43 26.29 -25.09
C ILE A 9 1.84 25.70 -24.89
N ARG A 10 2.84 26.57 -24.71
CA ARG A 10 4.08 26.22 -23.99
C ARG A 10 3.72 26.15 -22.51
N GLU A 11 3.06 25.05 -22.12
CA GLU A 11 2.86 24.75 -20.69
C GLU A 11 4.17 24.22 -20.11
N ARG A 12 4.86 25.16 -19.45
CA ARG A 12 5.64 25.01 -18.22
C ARG A 12 5.90 23.57 -17.77
N TYR A 13 7.14 23.14 -17.98
CA TYR A 13 7.84 22.23 -17.07
C TYR A 13 7.97 22.90 -15.69
N ALA A 14 6.98 22.73 -14.82
CA ALA A 14 7.07 22.88 -13.36
C ALA A 14 5.72 22.51 -12.76
N ASP A 15 5.74 21.61 -11.79
CA ASP A 15 4.63 21.32 -10.87
C ASP A 15 3.46 20.51 -11.42
N PHE A 16 3.71 19.24 -11.75
CA PHE A 16 2.69 18.21 -11.49
C PHE A 16 2.56 18.06 -9.97
N GLY A 17 1.73 18.92 -9.36
CA GLY A 17 1.19 18.66 -8.02
C GLY A 17 0.37 17.35 -8.06
N PRO A 18 0.48 16.49 -7.04
CA PRO A 18 -0.03 15.13 -7.09
C PRO A 18 -1.56 15.17 -7.05
N THR A 19 -2.19 15.07 -8.22
CA THR A 19 -3.65 15.09 -8.29
C THR A 19 -4.12 13.65 -8.40
N LEU A 20 -4.75 13.19 -7.30
CA LEU A 20 -5.06 11.82 -6.89
C LEU A 20 -3.81 11.03 -6.45
N ALA A 21 -3.50 11.08 -5.15
CA ALA A 21 -2.75 9.98 -4.53
C ALA A 21 -3.58 8.72 -4.78
N ALA A 22 -3.22 7.94 -5.80
CA ALA A 22 -3.81 6.63 -5.99
C ALA A 22 -3.63 5.88 -4.67
N SER A 23 -4.68 5.23 -4.18
CA SER A 23 -4.54 4.33 -3.05
C SER A 23 -4.55 2.90 -3.57
N MET A 24 -3.70 2.07 -3.00
CA MET A 24 -3.67 0.64 -3.22
C MET A 24 -4.12 -0.04 -1.93
N GLN A 25 -4.92 -1.09 -2.06
CA GLN A 25 -5.23 -1.98 -0.96
C GLN A 25 -4.30 -3.20 -1.00
N PRO A 26 -4.04 -3.86 0.15
CA PRO A 26 -3.35 -5.13 0.21
C PRO A 26 -3.94 -6.14 -0.79
N GLY A 27 -3.07 -6.85 -1.51
CA GLY A 27 -3.45 -7.76 -2.59
C GLY A 27 -3.95 -7.11 -3.89
N GLY A 28 -3.96 -5.77 -3.97
CA GLY A 28 -4.27 -5.04 -5.20
C GLY A 28 -3.07 -4.96 -6.16
N ASP A 29 -3.40 -4.82 -7.44
CA ASP A 29 -2.45 -4.47 -8.50
C ASP A 29 -2.55 -2.99 -8.84
N GLY A 30 -1.41 -2.34 -9.06
CA GLY A 30 -1.32 -1.00 -9.62
C GLY A 30 -0.33 -0.93 -10.77
N PHE A 31 -0.49 0.09 -11.62
CA PHE A 31 0.42 0.34 -12.74
C PHE A 31 1.01 1.73 -12.62
N VAL A 32 2.33 1.82 -12.68
CA VAL A 32 3.04 3.09 -12.86
C VAL A 32 3.48 3.19 -14.31
N LEU A 33 3.02 4.24 -14.98
CA LEU A 33 3.41 4.53 -16.36
C LEU A 33 4.78 5.23 -16.36
N VAL A 34 5.73 4.68 -17.11
CA VAL A 34 7.12 5.12 -17.15
C VAL A 34 7.45 5.70 -18.53
N PRO A 35 7.78 7.00 -18.62
CA PRO A 35 8.14 7.60 -19.90
C PRO A 35 9.48 7.07 -20.44
N SER A 36 9.60 7.06 -21.77
CA SER A 36 10.86 6.78 -22.48
C SER A 36 11.86 7.92 -22.35
N PRO A 37 13.18 7.65 -22.43
CA PRO A 37 13.85 6.34 -22.39
C PRO A 37 14.07 5.85 -20.95
N ILE A 38 13.98 4.52 -20.74
CA ILE A 38 14.26 3.89 -19.44
C ILE A 38 15.72 3.44 -19.44
N ALA A 39 16.53 4.01 -18.55
CA ALA A 39 17.92 3.59 -18.41
C ALA A 39 17.99 2.15 -17.87
N PRO A 40 19.03 1.35 -18.22
CA PRO A 40 19.18 -0.03 -17.76
C PRO A 40 19.63 -0.12 -16.29
N PHE A 41 18.82 0.42 -15.37
CA PHE A 41 19.05 0.41 -13.94
C PHE A 41 17.96 -0.35 -13.18
N PRO A 42 18.28 -0.91 -12.00
CA PRO A 42 17.26 -1.48 -11.13
C PRO A 42 16.35 -0.36 -10.64
N THR A 43 15.04 -0.58 -10.77
CA THR A 43 14.04 0.23 -10.08
C THR A 43 14.18 0.01 -8.58
N THR A 44 14.08 1.08 -7.80
CA THR A 44 14.02 0.98 -6.34
C THR A 44 12.60 1.29 -5.86
N VAL A 45 12.08 0.41 -5.01
CA VAL A 45 10.81 0.60 -4.31
C VAL A 45 11.11 0.75 -2.83
N VAL A 46 10.67 1.86 -2.27
CA VAL A 46 10.75 2.14 -0.85
C VAL A 46 9.32 2.17 -0.32
N VAL A 47 9.05 1.26 0.60
CA VAL A 47 7.79 1.20 1.35
C VAL A 47 8.07 1.81 2.72
N GLY A 48 7.21 2.69 3.22
CA GLY A 48 7.30 3.10 4.62
C GLY A 48 7.08 1.90 5.55
N GLY A 49 8.02 1.61 6.44
CA GLY A 49 7.90 0.49 7.39
C GLY A 49 8.47 -0.84 6.87
N THR A 50 7.95 -1.96 7.39
CA THR A 50 8.51 -3.31 7.24
C THR A 50 7.82 -4.18 6.18
N LEU A 51 6.90 -3.62 5.40
CA LEU A 51 6.16 -4.39 4.40
C LEU A 51 6.99 -4.68 3.15
N ALA A 52 6.96 -5.93 2.69
CA ALA A 52 7.54 -6.31 1.40
C ALA A 52 6.54 -6.02 0.28
N VAL A 53 6.80 -4.99 -0.54
CA VAL A 53 6.06 -4.76 -1.78
C VAL A 53 6.90 -5.26 -2.95
N ASN A 54 6.25 -6.02 -3.84
CA ASN A 54 6.89 -6.49 -5.05
C ASN A 54 6.57 -5.54 -6.20
N ALA A 55 7.60 -5.03 -6.88
CA ALA A 55 7.43 -4.23 -8.07
C ALA A 55 8.29 -4.80 -9.18
N GLN A 56 7.64 -5.11 -10.29
CA GLN A 56 8.28 -5.69 -11.44
C GLN A 56 8.02 -4.81 -12.65
N LEU A 57 9.08 -4.54 -13.41
CA LEU A 57 8.91 -3.97 -14.75
C LEU A 57 8.26 -5.06 -15.62
N VAL A 58 7.00 -4.84 -15.99
CA VAL A 58 6.28 -5.75 -16.86
C VAL A 58 6.27 -5.11 -18.24
N PRO A 59 6.78 -5.78 -19.30
CA PRO A 59 6.63 -5.23 -20.63
C PRO A 59 5.15 -4.96 -20.87
N ALA A 60 4.80 -3.75 -21.32
CA ALA A 60 3.43 -3.29 -21.48
C ALA A 60 2.67 -4.18 -22.48
N THR A 61 2.20 -5.33 -22.01
CA THR A 61 1.55 -6.37 -22.80
C THR A 61 0.13 -6.55 -22.30
N ALA A 62 -0.58 -5.43 -22.17
CA ALA A 62 -2.04 -5.41 -22.03
C ALA A 62 -2.58 -3.98 -22.25
N THR A 63 -3.35 -3.79 -23.33
CA THR A 63 -4.49 -2.85 -23.42
C THR A 63 -4.29 -1.41 -22.95
N LEU A 64 -3.14 -0.78 -23.22
CA LEU A 64 -3.04 0.68 -23.09
C LEU A 64 -3.78 1.36 -24.24
N SER A 65 -4.50 2.45 -23.96
CA SER A 65 -5.16 3.24 -25.01
C SER A 65 -4.11 3.81 -25.98
N ALA A 66 -4.49 4.05 -27.24
CA ALA A 66 -3.57 4.61 -28.23
C ALA A 66 -2.95 5.95 -27.78
N GLN A 67 -3.68 6.74 -26.98
CA GLN A 67 -3.18 7.98 -26.38
C GLN A 67 -2.10 7.71 -25.32
N THR A 68 -2.31 6.68 -24.48
CA THR A 68 -1.34 6.27 -23.47
C THR A 68 -0.08 5.67 -24.10
N THR A 69 -0.22 4.87 -25.16
CA THR A 69 0.92 4.34 -25.92
C THR A 69 1.71 5.45 -26.61
N ALA A 70 1.03 6.43 -27.20
CA ALA A 70 1.68 7.58 -27.83
C ALA A 70 2.43 8.46 -26.80
N PHE A 71 1.90 8.58 -25.58
CA PHE A 71 2.57 9.30 -24.49
C PHE A 71 3.83 8.59 -23.98
N LEU A 72 3.81 7.25 -23.93
CA LEU A 72 4.92 6.48 -23.37
C LEU A 72 6.11 6.29 -24.33
N GLY A 73 5.88 6.28 -25.64
CA GLY A 73 6.92 5.95 -26.63
C GLY A 73 7.50 4.55 -26.38
N ASP A 74 8.83 4.42 -26.35
CA ASP A 74 9.54 3.19 -25.97
C ASP A 74 9.59 2.94 -24.45
N GLY A 75 8.77 3.68 -23.69
CA GLY A 75 8.62 3.55 -22.25
C GLY A 75 7.88 2.27 -21.88
N GLY A 76 7.49 2.17 -20.61
CA GLY A 76 6.92 0.94 -20.08
C GLY A 76 5.84 1.19 -19.05
N ALA A 77 5.22 0.10 -18.61
CA ALA A 77 4.42 0.08 -17.40
C ALA A 77 5.15 -0.76 -16.36
N MET A 78 5.09 -0.33 -15.11
CA MET A 78 5.57 -1.11 -13.99
C MET A 78 4.36 -1.61 -13.23
N GLN A 79 4.25 -2.93 -13.09
CA GLN A 79 3.24 -3.50 -12.23
C GLN A 79 3.77 -3.46 -10.79
N VAL A 80 2.94 -2.96 -9.90
CA VAL A 80 3.22 -2.93 -8.47
C VAL A 80 2.16 -3.77 -7.79
N GLN A 81 2.62 -4.75 -7.01
CA GLN A 81 1.74 -5.69 -6.33
C GLN A 81 1.89 -5.52 -4.83
N ALA A 82 0.83 -5.06 -4.18
CA ALA A 82 0.80 -5.03 -2.73
C ALA A 82 0.78 -6.46 -2.17
N PRO A 83 1.47 -6.73 -1.05
CA PRO A 83 1.48 -8.05 -0.45
C PRO A 83 0.05 -8.47 -0.09
N VAL A 84 -0.27 -9.73 -0.38
CA VAL A 84 -1.51 -10.38 0.06
C VAL A 84 -1.31 -10.84 1.50
N GLY A 85 -2.29 -10.63 2.36
CA GLY A 85 -2.25 -11.16 3.73
C GLY A 85 -1.41 -10.37 4.72
N GLU A 86 -0.73 -9.30 4.29
CA GLU A 86 0.07 -8.44 5.17
C GLU A 86 -0.37 -6.96 5.04
N PRO A 87 -1.59 -6.61 5.47
CA PRO A 87 -2.04 -5.22 5.43
C PRO A 87 -1.15 -4.35 6.33
N PRO A 88 -0.86 -3.08 5.96
CA PRO A 88 -0.22 -2.15 6.89
C PRO A 88 -1.14 -1.89 8.10
N GLU A 89 -0.59 -1.42 9.22
CA GLU A 89 -1.41 -1.06 10.38
C GLU A 89 -2.18 0.24 10.19
N ASP A 90 -1.59 1.16 9.43
CA ASP A 90 -2.09 2.49 9.11
C ASP A 90 -1.71 2.82 7.65
N THR A 91 -2.19 3.94 7.10
CA THR A 91 -1.80 4.35 5.74
C THR A 91 -0.29 4.57 5.64
N VAL A 92 0.33 3.92 4.66
CA VAL A 92 1.78 3.98 4.41
C VAL A 92 2.05 4.57 3.03
N PRO A 93 2.89 5.61 2.90
CA PRO A 93 3.31 6.07 1.59
C PRO A 93 4.26 5.05 0.97
N LEU A 94 4.00 4.70 -0.29
CA LEU A 94 4.86 3.91 -1.14
C LEU A 94 5.50 4.82 -2.17
N THR A 95 6.83 4.84 -2.20
CA THR A 95 7.59 5.64 -3.17
C THR A 95 8.38 4.75 -4.10
N ILE A 96 8.11 4.88 -5.39
CA ILE A 96 8.84 4.21 -6.47
C ILE A 96 9.76 5.23 -7.11
N THR A 97 11.05 4.91 -7.19
CA THR A 97 12.03 5.73 -7.91
C THR A 97 12.51 4.97 -9.14
N ILE A 98 12.34 5.60 -10.29
CA ILE A 98 12.70 5.05 -11.60
C ILE A 98 13.71 5.99 -12.23
N GLN A 99 14.81 5.46 -12.75
CA GLN A 99 15.81 6.23 -13.46
C GLN A 99 15.39 6.35 -14.94
N VAL A 100 15.09 7.57 -15.38
CA VAL A 100 14.65 7.87 -16.76
C VAL A 100 15.75 8.65 -17.47
N GLY A 101 16.25 8.12 -18.58
CA GLY A 101 17.33 8.67 -19.37
C GLY A 101 17.89 7.66 -20.37
N ALA A 102 18.62 8.17 -21.37
CA ALA A 102 19.13 7.33 -22.46
C ALA A 102 20.24 6.38 -21.99
N ASP A 103 20.97 6.77 -20.94
CA ASP A 103 22.03 5.99 -20.34
C ASP A 103 22.13 6.25 -18.84
N ALA A 104 23.02 5.50 -18.21
CA ALA A 104 23.24 5.58 -16.78
C ALA A 104 23.76 6.94 -16.28
N ALA A 105 24.48 7.67 -17.13
CA ALA A 105 25.15 8.92 -16.77
C ALA A 105 24.21 10.13 -16.90
N SER A 106 23.18 10.02 -17.75
CA SER A 106 22.20 11.06 -18.04
C SER A 106 20.83 10.81 -17.40
N ALA A 107 20.64 9.66 -16.75
CA ALA A 107 19.38 9.32 -16.11
C ALA A 107 19.05 10.23 -14.92
N VAL A 108 17.77 10.64 -14.87
CA VAL A 108 17.20 11.46 -13.81
C VAL A 108 16.19 10.61 -13.04
N PRO A 109 16.21 10.65 -11.68
CA PRO A 109 15.23 9.93 -10.88
C PRO A 109 13.84 10.57 -11.02
N VAL A 110 12.89 9.81 -11.53
CA VAL A 110 11.46 10.13 -11.48
C VAL A 110 10.85 9.40 -10.30
N ARG A 111 10.12 10.13 -9.47
CA ARG A 111 9.47 9.58 -8.27
C ARG A 111 7.96 9.54 -8.47
N CYS A 112 7.38 8.39 -8.18
CA CYS A 112 5.94 8.21 -8.04
C CYS A 112 5.65 7.84 -6.59
N THR A 113 4.72 8.55 -5.95
CA THR A 113 4.27 8.26 -4.60
C THR A 113 2.78 8.01 -4.60
N PHE A 114 2.37 6.94 -3.94
CA PHE A 114 0.98 6.57 -3.75
C PHE A 114 0.82 5.87 -2.40
N ASP A 115 -0.40 5.78 -1.88
CA ASP A 115 -0.63 5.29 -0.52
C ASP A 115 -1.05 3.83 -0.52
N LEU A 116 -0.42 3.01 0.32
CA LEU A 116 -0.90 1.69 0.68
C LEU A 116 -1.80 1.84 1.92
N VAL A 117 -3.09 1.58 1.75
CA VAL A 117 -4.12 1.84 2.76
C VAL A 117 -4.71 0.50 3.22
N PRO A 118 -4.79 0.22 4.53
CA PRO A 118 -5.48 -0.97 4.99
C PRO A 118 -6.98 -0.87 4.72
N ALA A 119 -7.68 -2.00 4.64
CA ALA A 119 -9.12 -1.98 4.34
C ALA A 119 -9.96 -1.32 5.46
N PHE A 120 -9.44 -1.37 6.68
CA PHE A 120 -9.89 -0.70 7.91
C PHE A 120 -8.71 -0.73 8.91
N THR A 121 -8.77 0.03 10.01
CA THR A 121 -7.77 -0.05 11.07
C THR A 121 -8.37 -0.67 12.34
N LEU A 122 -7.52 -1.29 13.15
CA LEU A 122 -7.89 -1.78 14.48
C LEU A 122 -7.47 -0.75 15.53
N THR A 123 -8.42 -0.34 16.36
CA THR A 123 -8.27 0.72 17.36
C THR A 123 -8.57 0.20 18.77
N SER A 124 -8.03 0.86 19.80
CA SER A 124 -8.30 0.52 21.20
C SER A 124 -8.36 1.80 22.04
N ALA A 125 -9.34 1.90 22.93
CA ALA A 125 -9.47 3.03 23.84
C ALA A 125 -8.36 3.09 24.91
N GLY A 126 -7.80 1.93 25.28
CA GLY A 126 -6.76 1.80 26.30
C GLY A 126 -5.33 1.87 25.76
N GLY A 127 -5.15 2.14 24.46
CA GLY A 127 -3.88 1.96 23.78
C GLY A 127 -3.59 0.49 23.45
N PHE A 128 -2.35 0.18 23.08
CA PHE A 128 -1.94 -1.13 22.55
C PHE A 128 -0.98 -1.90 23.48
N ASN A 129 -0.84 -1.48 24.73
CA ASN A 129 -0.07 -2.20 25.74
C ASN A 129 -1.03 -3.07 26.56
N VAL A 130 -0.70 -4.35 26.72
CA VAL A 130 -1.53 -5.34 27.40
C VAL A 130 -0.67 -6.17 28.35
N ALA A 131 -1.14 -6.37 29.59
CA ALA A 131 -0.43 -7.21 30.54
C ALA A 131 -0.77 -8.70 30.31
N PRO A 132 0.14 -9.65 30.60
CA PRO A 132 -0.19 -11.06 30.59
C PRO A 132 -1.40 -11.37 31.47
N GLY A 133 -2.31 -12.22 30.99
CA GLY A 133 -3.55 -12.60 31.69
C GLY A 133 -4.70 -11.59 31.55
N THR A 134 -4.53 -10.52 30.78
CA THR A 134 -5.55 -9.48 30.58
C THR A 134 -6.11 -9.49 29.16
N THR A 135 -7.24 -8.81 28.99
CA THR A 135 -7.92 -8.68 27.70
C THR A 135 -7.86 -7.24 27.20
N ILE A 136 -7.53 -7.07 25.93
CA ILE A 136 -7.68 -5.83 25.17
C ILE A 136 -8.78 -6.00 24.13
N THR A 137 -9.61 -4.98 23.94
CA THR A 137 -10.57 -4.95 22.83
C THR A 137 -9.99 -4.14 21.68
N LEU A 138 -9.93 -4.76 20.51
CA LEU A 138 -9.59 -4.09 19.25
C LEU A 138 -10.86 -3.91 18.41
N THR A 139 -11.16 -2.68 18.03
CA THR A 139 -12.38 -2.33 17.29
C THR A 139 -12.05 -1.88 15.87
N SER A 140 -12.81 -2.35 14.88
CA SER A 140 -12.73 -1.85 13.50
C SER A 140 -13.11 -0.37 13.45
N SER A 141 -12.23 0.45 12.88
CA SER A 141 -12.40 1.90 12.78
C SER A 141 -13.65 2.34 11.99
N ASP A 142 -14.13 1.50 11.08
CA ASP A 142 -15.25 1.77 10.19
C ASP A 142 -16.55 1.02 10.56
N GLY A 143 -16.54 0.27 11.68
CA GLY A 143 -17.66 -0.55 12.12
C GLY A 143 -17.88 -1.85 11.33
N THR A 144 -16.96 -2.22 10.44
CA THR A 144 -17.00 -3.51 9.73
C THR A 144 -17.04 -4.67 10.72
N ALA A 145 -17.90 -5.67 10.46
CA ALA A 145 -17.89 -6.90 11.25
C ALA A 145 -16.64 -7.71 10.92
N ILE A 146 -15.88 -8.11 11.94
CA ILE A 146 -14.56 -8.70 11.77
C ILE A 146 -14.46 -10.12 12.33
N GLN A 147 -13.49 -10.87 11.81
CA GLN A 147 -13.09 -12.19 12.29
C GLN A 147 -11.58 -12.21 12.51
N ALA A 148 -11.12 -12.96 13.50
CA ALA A 148 -9.70 -13.13 13.73
C ALA A 148 -9.08 -14.06 12.68
N VAL A 149 -7.91 -13.68 12.15
CA VAL A 149 -7.09 -14.58 11.33
C VAL A 149 -6.15 -15.31 12.27
N SER A 150 -6.31 -16.64 12.38
CA SER A 150 -5.42 -17.57 13.11
C SER A 150 -4.69 -16.95 14.31
N PRO A 151 -5.28 -16.99 15.53
CA PRO A 151 -4.69 -16.39 16.71
C PRO A 151 -3.22 -16.80 16.91
N PRO A 152 -2.30 -15.86 17.18
CA PRO A 152 -0.96 -16.19 17.61
C PRO A 152 -0.97 -17.12 18.83
N ALA A 153 0.03 -17.98 18.94
CA ALA A 153 0.16 -18.86 20.10
C ALA A 153 0.18 -18.05 21.41
N GLY A 154 -0.58 -18.51 22.40
CA GLY A 154 -0.70 -17.84 23.69
C GLY A 154 -1.68 -16.65 23.71
N LEU A 155 -2.47 -16.46 22.64
CA LEU A 155 -3.61 -15.55 22.61
C LEU A 155 -4.92 -16.31 22.40
N THR A 156 -5.96 -15.90 23.12
CA THR A 156 -7.34 -16.26 22.82
C THR A 156 -8.04 -15.05 22.20
N ILE A 157 -8.63 -15.20 21.02
CA ILE A 157 -9.32 -14.09 20.33
C ILE A 157 -10.77 -14.46 20.06
N VAL A 158 -11.68 -13.62 20.53
CA VAL A 158 -13.13 -13.76 20.33
C VAL A 158 -13.65 -12.57 19.54
N ALA A 159 -14.23 -12.83 18.37
CA ALA A 159 -14.82 -11.80 17.54
C ALA A 159 -16.31 -11.61 17.86
N THR A 160 -16.76 -10.37 18.00
CA THR A 160 -18.19 -10.01 18.18
C THR A 160 -18.49 -8.74 17.41
N GLY A 161 -19.17 -8.87 16.26
CA GLY A 161 -19.45 -7.71 15.40
C GLY A 161 -18.14 -7.04 14.96
N ALA A 162 -17.98 -5.76 15.25
CA ALA A 162 -16.80 -4.97 14.90
C ALA A 162 -15.63 -5.06 15.90
N ASP A 163 -15.78 -5.88 16.95
CA ASP A 163 -14.81 -5.98 18.03
C ASP A 163 -14.10 -7.36 18.04
N LEU A 164 -12.81 -7.33 18.37
CA LEU A 164 -12.01 -8.49 18.77
C LEU A 164 -11.61 -8.33 20.24
N ALA A 165 -12.11 -9.21 21.10
CA ALA A 165 -11.57 -9.38 22.44
C ALA A 165 -10.34 -10.29 22.37
N VAL A 166 -9.17 -9.72 22.63
CA VAL A 166 -7.87 -10.42 22.60
C VAL A 166 -7.40 -10.61 24.03
N THR A 167 -7.46 -11.84 24.53
CA THR A 167 -6.94 -12.23 25.84
C THR A 167 -5.54 -12.80 25.68
N VAL A 168 -4.59 -12.23 26.43
CA VAL A 168 -3.20 -12.71 26.49
C VAL A 168 -3.09 -13.74 27.60
N ASP A 169 -2.49 -14.89 27.33
CA ASP A 169 -2.25 -15.90 28.37
C ASP A 169 -1.35 -15.34 29.48
N ALA A 170 -1.59 -15.75 30.73
CA ALA A 170 -0.84 -15.26 31.89
C ALA A 170 0.68 -15.55 31.83
N GLY A 171 1.08 -16.58 31.08
CA GLY A 171 2.48 -16.97 30.87
C GLY A 171 3.07 -16.48 29.55
N HIS A 172 2.38 -15.63 28.81
CA HIS A 172 2.88 -15.13 27.52
C HIS A 172 4.15 -14.29 27.73
N ALA A 173 5.14 -14.45 26.84
CA ALA A 173 6.38 -13.70 26.92
C ALA A 173 6.16 -12.22 26.61
N VAL A 174 6.92 -11.34 27.26
CA VAL A 174 6.89 -9.90 26.94
C VAL A 174 7.42 -9.64 25.54
N GLY A 175 6.80 -8.70 24.83
CA GLY A 175 7.20 -8.34 23.47
C GLY A 175 6.04 -8.00 22.53
N PRO A 176 6.35 -7.66 21.27
CA PRO A 176 5.35 -7.33 20.27
C PRO A 176 4.63 -8.59 19.79
N VAL A 177 3.30 -8.51 19.66
CA VAL A 177 2.45 -9.56 19.10
C VAL A 177 1.57 -8.96 18.01
N THR A 178 1.50 -9.64 16.88
CA THR A 178 0.68 -9.18 15.73
C THR A 178 -0.70 -9.82 15.79
N VAL A 179 -1.74 -9.00 15.80
CA VAL A 179 -3.13 -9.42 15.66
C VAL A 179 -3.62 -9.03 14.28
N GLN A 180 -4.29 -9.97 13.59
CA GLN A 180 -4.84 -9.76 12.26
C GLN A 180 -6.32 -10.07 12.23
N ALA A 181 -7.05 -9.24 11.50
CA ALA A 181 -8.49 -9.32 11.33
C ALA A 181 -8.87 -9.29 9.85
N VAL A 182 -9.95 -9.97 9.51
CA VAL A 182 -10.60 -9.91 8.19
C VAL A 182 -12.04 -9.44 8.35
N ASP A 183 -12.57 -8.78 7.33
CA ASP A 183 -14.01 -8.56 7.20
C ASP A 183 -14.73 -9.92 7.10
N GLY A 184 -15.74 -10.14 7.95
CA GLY A 184 -16.52 -11.37 7.99
C GLY A 184 -17.31 -11.66 6.71
N GLY A 185 -17.58 -10.63 5.90
CA GLY A 185 -18.21 -10.75 4.58
C GLY A 185 -17.22 -10.79 3.41
N ASN A 186 -15.95 -10.43 3.62
CA ASN A 186 -14.93 -10.39 2.58
C ASN A 186 -13.51 -10.60 3.12
N ALA A 187 -12.99 -11.83 3.03
CA ALA A 187 -11.66 -12.19 3.53
C ALA A 187 -10.48 -11.45 2.83
N GLN A 188 -10.72 -10.74 1.71
CA GLN A 188 -9.72 -9.89 1.06
C GLN A 188 -9.56 -8.54 1.77
N ARG A 189 -10.57 -8.08 2.51
CA ARG A 189 -10.49 -6.86 3.33
C ARG A 189 -9.88 -7.21 4.67
N GLN A 190 -8.63 -6.80 4.89
CA GLN A 190 -7.87 -7.17 6.09
C GLN A 190 -7.31 -5.95 6.81
N ALA A 191 -7.08 -6.13 8.11
CA ALA A 191 -6.37 -5.19 8.96
C ALA A 191 -5.40 -5.93 9.88
N ARG A 192 -4.36 -5.22 10.31
CA ARG A 192 -3.35 -5.71 11.25
C ARG A 192 -3.14 -4.67 12.34
N ARG A 193 -2.80 -5.13 13.54
CA ARG A 193 -2.30 -4.28 14.62
C ARG A 193 -1.26 -5.02 15.43
N VAL A 194 -0.16 -4.34 15.75
CA VAL A 194 0.81 -4.82 16.73
C VAL A 194 0.39 -4.32 18.11
N ILE A 195 0.28 -5.25 19.06
CA ILE A 195 0.13 -4.96 20.48
C ILE A 195 1.43 -5.30 21.20
N THR A 196 1.72 -4.61 22.30
CA THR A 196 2.89 -4.89 23.15
C THR A 196 2.44 -5.59 24.42
N VAL A 197 2.94 -6.80 24.65
CA VAL A 197 2.80 -7.49 25.94
C VAL A 197 3.87 -6.96 26.88
N ALA A 198 3.46 -6.30 27.96
CA ALA A 198 4.35 -5.57 28.88
C ALA A 198 4.01 -5.82 30.36
#